data_AF-A0A031LP04-F1
#
_entry.id   AF-A0A031LP04-F1
#
_cell.length_a   1.000
_cell.length_b   1.000
_cell.length_c   1.000
_cell.angle_alpha   90.00
_cell.angle_beta   90.00
_cell.angle_gamma   90.00
#
_symmetry.space_group_name_H-M   'P 1'
#
loop_
_entity.id
_entity.type
_entity.pdbx_description
1 polymer ?
#
loop_
_entity_poly.entity_id
_entity_poly.type
_entity_poly.pdbx_seq_one_letter_code
_entity_poly.pdbx_strand_id
1 'polypeptide(L)' 'MSSQTIKPLVKRPRYKFIPLNKQRKIKLGRGFSLGELKKAGITLSSAKEMKIRVDRRRKTINPENVELLKKVKSK' A
#
# COMPACT_ATOMS: atom_id res chain seq x y z
N MET A 1 22.33 4.73 4.90
CA MET A 1 21.12 4.64 5.76
C MET A 1 19.93 4.31 4.88
N SER A 2 19.46 3.06 4.91
CA SER A 2 18.35 2.59 4.06
C SER A 2 17.09 3.37 4.41
N SER A 3 16.66 4.29 3.54
CA SER A 3 15.35 4.93 3.65
C SER A 3 14.30 3.84 3.48
N GLN A 4 13.75 3.31 4.58
CA GLN A 4 12.72 2.29 4.55
C GLN A 4 11.49 2.84 3.84
N THR A 5 11.34 2.49 2.56
CA THR A 5 10.19 2.88 1.75
C THR A 5 9.04 1.96 2.09
N ILE A 6 8.06 2.50 2.79
CA ILE A 6 6.86 1.78 3.18
C ILE A 6 6.05 1.45 1.92
N LYS A 7 5.73 0.17 1.72
CA LYS A 7 4.95 -0.32 0.59
C LYS A 7 3.65 -0.96 1.09
N PRO A 8 2.53 -0.78 0.38
CA PRO A 8 1.27 -1.41 0.75
C PRO A 8 1.28 -2.91 0.45
N LEU A 9 0.52 -3.67 1.22
CA LEU A 9 0.18 -5.05 0.91
C LEU A 9 -1.05 -5.10 0.01
N VAL A 10 -0.93 -5.82 -1.10
CA VAL A 10 -1.97 -5.94 -2.14
C VAL A 10 -2.16 -7.41 -2.49
N LYS A 11 -3.42 -7.81 -2.71
CA LYS A 11 -3.72 -9.16 -3.20
C LYS A 11 -3.01 -9.41 -4.54
N ARG A 12 -2.38 -10.57 -4.67
CA ARG A 12 -1.79 -11.00 -5.93
C ARG A 12 -2.92 -11.49 -6.85
N PRO A 13 -2.94 -11.08 -8.13
CA PRO A 13 -3.89 -11.67 -9.07
C PRO A 13 -3.59 -13.17 -9.23
N ARG A 14 -4.63 -13.95 -9.52
CA ARG A 14 -4.48 -15.37 -9.79
C ARG A 14 -3.79 -15.55 -11.13
N TYR A 15 -2.71 -16.33 -11.16
CA TYR A 15 -2.00 -16.67 -12.39
C TYR A 15 -2.35 -18.12 -12.78
N LYS A 16 -2.81 -18.35 -14.01
CA LYS A 16 -3.23 -19.69 -14.47
C LYS A 16 -2.07 -20.70 -14.49
N PHE A 17 -0.85 -20.22 -14.75
CA PHE A 17 0.36 -21.03 -14.90
C PHE A 17 1.07 -21.36 -13.59
N ILE A 18 0.63 -20.83 -12.44
CA ILE A 18 1.23 -21.13 -11.12
C ILE A 18 0.25 -22.00 -10.33
N PRO A 19 0.67 -23.20 -9.86
CA PRO A 19 -0.16 -24.06 -9.01
C PRO A 19 -0.65 -23.33 -7.74
N LEU A 20 -1.90 -23.60 -7.32
CA LEU A 20 -2.56 -22.87 -6.23
C LEU A 20 -1.78 -22.95 -4.91
N ASN A 21 -1.21 -24.11 -4.58
CA ASN A 21 -0.41 -24.34 -3.37
C ASN A 21 0.89 -23.52 -3.34
N LYS A 22 1.47 -23.19 -4.50
CA LYS A 22 2.69 -22.38 -4.62
C LYS A 22 2.40 -20.89 -4.84
N GLN A 23 1.13 -20.51 -4.98
CA GLN A 23 0.76 -19.14 -5.35
C GLN A 23 0.69 -18.23 -4.12
N ARG A 24 1.60 -17.25 -4.05
CA ARG A 24 1.55 -16.22 -2.99
C ARG A 24 0.26 -15.41 -3.11
N LYS A 25 -0.52 -15.34 -2.02
CA LYS A 25 -1.80 -14.60 -1.99
C LYS A 25 -1.63 -13.08 -1.99
N ILE A 26 -0.49 -12.60 -1.49
CA ILE A 26 -0.22 -11.17 -1.26
C ILE A 26 1.11 -10.79 -1.90
N LYS A 27 1.24 -9.54 -2.32
CA LYS A 27 2.45 -8.92 -2.83
C LYS A 27 2.58 -7.49 -2.31
N LEU A 28 3.81 -6.97 -2.35
CA LEU A 28 4.04 -5.54 -2.16
C LEU A 28 3.53 -4.79 -3.39
N GLY A 29 2.63 -3.83 -3.16
CA GLY A 29 2.15 -2.91 -4.17
C GLY A 29 3.15 -1.82 -4.49
N ARG A 30 2.93 -1.13 -5.61
CA ARG A 30 3.76 0.01 -6.04
C ARG A 30 3.59 1.23 -5.12
N GLY A 31 2.37 1.51 -4.69
CA GLY A 31 2.03 2.67 -3.86
C GLY A 31 0.64 2.57 -3.27
N PHE A 32 0.34 3.41 -2.29
CA PHE A 32 -0.95 3.46 -1.59
C PHE A 32 -2.04 4.07 -2.46
N SER A 33 -3.28 3.60 -2.29
CA SER A 33 -4.44 4.16 -2.98
C SER A 33 -4.82 5.53 -2.39
N LEU A 34 -5.43 6.38 -3.21
CA LEU A 34 -6.05 7.63 -2.76
C LEU A 34 -7.09 7.39 -1.65
N GLY A 35 -7.85 6.30 -1.71
CA GLY A 35 -8.84 5.97 -0.69
C GLY A 35 -8.20 5.58 0.65
N GLU A 36 -7.05 4.92 0.61
CA GLU A 36 -6.30 4.54 1.82
C GLU A 36 -5.72 5.79 2.51
N LEU A 37 -5.13 6.70 1.74
CA LEU A 37 -4.62 7.98 2.25
C LEU A 37 -5.73 8.84 2.87
N LYS A 38 -6.89 8.92 2.20
CA LYS A 38 -8.05 9.66 2.70
C LYS A 38 -8.54 9.08 4.04
N LYS A 39 -8.62 7.75 4.18
CA LYS A 39 -9.00 7.09 5.45
C LYS A 39 -7.94 7.23 6.54
N ALA A 40 -6.67 7.33 6.17
CA ALA A 40 -5.58 7.60 7.11
C ALA A 40 -5.50 9.08 7.52
N GLY A 41 -6.26 9.97 6.87
CA GLY A 41 -6.17 11.42 7.10
C GLY A 41 -4.84 12.02 6.65
N ILE A 42 -4.30 11.50 5.53
CA ILE A 42 -3.05 11.97 4.91
C ILE A 42 -3.41 12.67 3.60
N THR A 43 -2.95 13.91 3.44
CA THR A 43 -3.08 14.67 2.19
C THR A 43 -1.97 14.29 1.21
N LEU A 44 -2.17 14.59 -0.08
CA LEU A 44 -1.17 14.31 -1.11
C LEU A 44 0.16 15.06 -0.88
N SER A 45 0.12 16.26 -0.30
CA SER A 45 1.34 17.01 0.06
C SER A 45 2.11 16.29 1.15
N SER A 46 1.43 15.98 2.26
CA SER A 46 2.02 15.26 3.38
C SER A 46 2.58 13.89 2.96
N ALA A 47 1.88 13.17 2.07
CA ALA A 47 2.38 11.92 1.51
C ALA A 47 3.68 12.10 0.70
N LYS A 48 3.83 13.19 -0.06
CA LYS A 48 5.06 13.49 -0.81
C LYS A 48 6.22 13.81 0.13
N GLU A 49 5.99 14.61 1.17
CA GLU A 49 6.98 14.96 2.20
C GLU A 49 7.47 13.70 2.93
N MET A 50 6.54 12.81 3.30
CA MET A 50 6.84 11.50 3.90
C MET A 50 7.44 10.48 2.92
N LYS A 51 7.70 10.86 1.66
CA LYS A 51 8.20 9.98 0.57
C LYS A 51 7.32 8.73 0.34
N ILE A 52 6.03 8.83 0.64
CA ILE A 52 5.05 7.76 0.42
C ILE A 52 4.63 7.77 -1.04
N ARG A 53 4.78 6.63 -1.72
CA ARG A 53 4.36 6.49 -3.11
C ARG A 53 2.85 6.33 -3.21
N VAL A 54 2.21 7.13 -4.05
CA VAL A 54 0.77 7.10 -4.29
C VAL A 54 0.45 6.45 -5.64
N ASP A 55 -0.48 5.49 -5.65
CA ASP A 55 -1.04 4.87 -6.85
C ASP A 55 -2.47 5.37 -7.09
N ARG A 56 -2.59 6.40 -7.93
CA ARG A 56 -3.88 7.05 -8.24
C ARG A 56 -4.88 6.15 -8.96
N ARG A 57 -4.41 5.09 -9.61
CA ARG A 57 -5.26 4.20 -10.43
C ARG A 57 -5.92 3.09 -9.61
N ARG A 58 -5.40 2.79 -8.40
CA ARG A 58 -5.95 1.74 -7.54
C ARG A 58 -7.14 2.26 -6.74
N LYS A 59 -8.30 1.64 -6.91
CA LYS A 59 -9.54 1.98 -6.18
C LYS A 59 -9.78 1.14 -4.91
N THR A 60 -9.11 0.00 -4.79
CA THR A 60 -9.26 -0.90 -3.64
C THR A 60 -8.65 -0.31 -2.38
N ILE A 61 -9.38 -0.45 -1.26
CA ILE A 61 -8.97 0.05 0.06
C ILE A 61 -8.77 -1.16 0.97
N ASN A 62 -7.56 -1.35 1.47
CA ASN A 62 -7.26 -2.39 2.47
C ASN A 62 -7.13 -1.76 3.87
N PRO A 63 -7.82 -2.29 4.89
CA PRO A 63 -7.75 -1.76 6.26
C PRO A 63 -6.34 -1.87 6.85
N GLU A 64 -5.64 -2.99 6.64
CA GLU A 64 -4.25 -3.19 7.09
C GLU A 64 -3.31 -2.08 6.58
N ASN A 65 -3.46 -1.64 5.34
CA ASN A 65 -2.67 -0.55 4.76
C ASN A 65 -3.00 0.80 5.41
N VAL A 66 -4.26 1.03 5.77
CA VAL A 66 -4.70 2.26 6.44
C VAL A 66 -4.11 2.33 7.85
N GLU A 67 -4.13 1.24 8.60
CA GLU A 67 -3.49 1.16 9.91
C GLU A 67 -1.99 1.39 9.83
N LEU A 68 -1.33 0.80 8.83
CA LEU A 68 0.09 1.03 8.58
C LEU A 68 0.38 2.52 8.35
N LEU A 69 -0.43 3.20 7.53
CA LEU A 69 -0.30 4.65 7.28
C LEU A 69 -0.55 5.48 8.55
N LYS A 70 -1.52 5.10 9.38
CA LYS A 70 -1.78 5.77 10.67
C LYS A 70 -0.61 5.63 11.64
N LYS A 71 -0.02 4.44 11.73
CA LYS A 71 1.18 4.19 12.56
C LYS A 71 2.37 5.05 12.12
N VAL A 72 2.53 5.23 10.82
CA VAL A 72 3.59 6.05 10.24
C VAL A 72 3.38 7.53 10.53
N LYS A 73 2.13 8.00 10.50
CA LYS A 73 1.79 9.40 10.86
C LYS A 73 2.07 9.72 12.34
N SER A 74 1.87 8.75 13.23
CA SER A 74 2.07 8.94 14.68
C SER A 74 3.54 8.88 15.11
N LYS A 75 4.45 8.56 14.19
CA LYS A 75 5.87 8.36 14.45
C LYS A 75 6.67 9.50 13.86
#